data_AF-A0A1S2KFP7-F1
#
_entry.id   AF-A0A1S2KFP7-F1
#
_cell.length_a   1.000
_cell.length_b   1.000
_cell.length_c   1.000
_cell.angle_alpha   90.00
_cell.angle_beta   90.00
_cell.angle_gamma   90.00
#
_symmetry.space_group_name_H-M   'P 1'
#
loop_
_entity.id
_entity.type
_entity.pdbx_description
1 polymer ?
#
loop_
_entity_poly.entity_id
_entity_poly.type
_entity_poly.pdbx_seq_one_letter_code
_entity_poly.pdbx_strand_id
1 'polypeptide(L)' 'MELERAAWAEQQAGALTVETAAKVQAAVTAHAHATGQNRYEVETALKKAVRHPAPGPDSD' A
#
# COMPACT_ATOMS: atom_id res chain seq x y z
N MET A 1 -0.80 -5.26 -3.08
CA MET A 1 0.61 -4.87 -2.86
C MET A 1 1.20 -4.08 -4.02
N GLU A 2 1.08 -4.54 -5.27
CA GLU A 2 1.65 -3.83 -6.44
C GLU A 2 1.08 -2.43 -6.66
N LEU A 3 -0.24 -2.27 -6.52
CA LEU A 3 -0.88 -0.94 -6.60
C LEU A 3 -0.34 0.05 -5.57
N GLU A 4 -0.09 -0.39 -4.34
CA GLU A 4 0.51 0.47 -3.31
C GLU A 4 1.99 0.76 -3.62
N ARG A 5 2.75 -0.20 -4.19
CA ARG A 5 4.14 0.06 -4.62
C ARG A 5 4.19 1.12 -5.72
N ALA A 6 3.32 1.03 -6.72
CA ALA A 6 3.21 2.03 -7.78
C ALA A 6 2.80 3.39 -7.21
N ALA A 7 1.75 3.43 -6.38
CA ALA A 7 1.31 4.66 -5.72
C ALA A 7 2.41 5.27 -4.84
N TRP A 8 3.22 4.45 -4.17
CA TRP A 8 4.34 4.91 -3.36
C TRP A 8 5.45 5.51 -4.22
N ALA A 9 5.82 4.86 -5.33
CA ALA A 9 6.81 5.40 -6.27
C ALA A 9 6.34 6.74 -6.88
N GLU A 10 5.06 6.82 -7.29
CA GLU A 10 4.46 8.05 -7.80
C GLU A 10 4.42 9.16 -6.73
N GLN A 11 4.11 8.81 -5.48
CA GLN A 11 4.10 9.75 -4.35
C GLN A 11 5.51 10.33 -4.10
N GLN A 12 6.55 9.49 -4.14
CA GLN A 12 7.93 9.92 -3.99
C GLN A 12 8.40 10.81 -5.16
N ALA A 13 7.84 10.61 -6.36
CA ALA A 13 8.11 11.43 -7.53
C ALA A 13 7.25 12.71 -7.61
N GLY A 14 6.32 12.93 -6.67
CA GLY A 14 5.34 14.03 -6.75
C GLY A 14 4.33 13.88 -7.89
N ALA A 15 4.18 12.68 -8.45
CA ALA A 15 3.35 12.38 -9.61
C ALA A 15 2.07 11.59 -9.29
N LEU A 16 1.78 11.34 -7.99
CA LEU A 16 0.63 10.56 -7.56
C LEU A 16 -0.68 11.20 -8.06
N THR A 17 -1.48 10.41 -8.77
CA THR A 17 -2.80 10.83 -9.25
C THR A 17 -3.93 10.37 -8.33
N VAL A 18 -5.06 11.07 -8.40
CA VAL A 18 -6.31 10.66 -7.72
C VAL A 18 -6.76 9.28 -8.20
N GLU A 19 -6.59 8.97 -9.48
CA GLU A 19 -6.95 7.67 -10.06
C GLU A 19 -6.10 6.53 -9.44
N THR A 20 -4.78 6.70 -9.33
CA THR A 20 -3.91 5.71 -8.69
C THR A 20 -4.31 5.52 -7.22
N ALA A 21 -4.55 6.61 -6.49
CA ALA A 21 -4.97 6.54 -5.09
C ALA A 21 -6.33 5.80 -4.93
N ALA A 22 -7.29 6.05 -5.82
CA ALA A 22 -8.59 5.38 -5.81
C ALA A 22 -8.46 3.87 -6.07
N LYS A 23 -7.59 3.44 -7.00
CA LYS A 23 -7.33 2.02 -7.27
C LYS A 23 -6.77 1.30 -6.03
N VAL A 24 -5.86 1.92 -5.28
CA VAL A 24 -5.36 1.39 -4.01
C VAL A 24 -6.49 1.26 -3.00
N GLN A 25 -7.28 2.31 -2.80
CA GLN A 25 -8.37 2.32 -1.81
C GLN A 25 -9.45 1.28 -2.13
N ALA A 26 -9.82 1.13 -3.39
CA ALA A 26 -10.75 0.10 -3.85
C ALA A 26 -10.20 -1.31 -3.56
N ALA A 27 -8.93 -1.57 -3.88
CA ALA A 27 -8.29 -2.86 -3.63
C ALA A 27 -8.21 -3.20 -2.13
N VAL A 28 -7.85 -2.23 -1.29
CA VAL A 28 -7.82 -2.39 0.18
C VAL A 28 -9.21 -2.67 0.73
N THR A 29 -10.23 -1.98 0.23
CA THR A 29 -11.62 -2.17 0.65
C THR A 29 -12.15 -3.55 0.27
N ALA A 30 -11.90 -3.98 -0.98
CA ALA A 30 -12.28 -5.31 -1.45
C ALA A 30 -11.57 -6.41 -0.65
N HIS A 31 -10.28 -6.25 -0.36
CA HIS A 31 -9.53 -7.21 0.45
C HIS A 31 -10.09 -7.32 1.87
N ALA A 32 -10.28 -6.19 2.54
CA ALA A 32 -10.82 -6.15 3.90
C ALA A 32 -12.20 -6.80 4.00
N HIS A 33 -13.07 -6.54 3.01
CA HIS A 33 -14.38 -7.19 2.94
C HIS A 33 -14.26 -8.71 2.72
N ALA A 34 -13.41 -9.14 1.79
CA ALA A 34 -13.23 -10.56 1.48
C ALA A 34 -12.64 -11.37 2.65
N THR A 35 -11.81 -10.76 3.49
CA THR A 35 -11.17 -11.42 4.63
C THR A 35 -11.88 -11.16 5.96
N GLY A 36 -12.92 -10.32 5.98
CA GLY A 36 -13.60 -9.91 7.21
C GLY A 36 -12.74 -9.05 8.14
N GLN A 37 -11.66 -8.47 7.64
CA GLN A 37 -10.74 -7.63 8.42
C GLN A 37 -11.17 -6.17 8.41
N ASN A 38 -10.68 -5.40 9.38
CA ASN A 38 -10.86 -3.96 9.38
C ASN A 38 -10.04 -3.31 8.26
N ARG A 39 -10.69 -2.51 7.41
CA ARG A 39 -10.04 -1.78 6.29
C ARG A 39 -8.84 -0.96 6.74
N TYR A 40 -8.91 -0.29 7.89
CA TYR A 40 -7.84 0.54 8.43
C TYR A 40 -6.59 -0.29 8.80
N GLU A 41 -6.79 -1.46 9.40
CA GLU A 41 -5.69 -2.36 9.76
C GLU A 41 -4.99 -2.92 8.52
N VAL A 42 -5.77 -3.32 7.51
CA VAL A 42 -5.26 -3.76 6.21
C VAL A 42 -4.45 -2.64 5.55
N GLU A 43 -5.00 -1.42 5.51
CA GLU A 43 -4.33 -0.26 4.91
C GLU A 43 -3.00 0.05 5.62
N THR A 44 -3.00 0.02 6.95
CA THR A 44 -1.81 0.30 7.77
C THR A 44 -0.73 -0.75 7.57
N ALA A 45 -1.09 -2.02 7.60
CA ALA A 45 -0.17 -3.13 7.36
C ALA A 45 0.43 -3.06 5.94
N LEU A 46 -0.41 -2.79 4.94
CA LEU A 46 0.02 -2.65 3.54
C LEU A 46 1.02 -1.50 3.38
N LYS A 47 0.72 -0.32 3.93
CA LYS A 47 1.63 0.84 3.91
C LYS A 47 2.95 0.53 4.59
N LYS A 48 2.92 -0.10 5.77
CA LYS A 48 4.14 -0.50 6.48
C LYS A 48 5.02 -1.40 5.62
N ALA A 49 4.43 -2.45 5.02
CA ALA A 49 5.16 -3.39 4.19
C ALA A 49 5.78 -2.76 2.94
N VAL A 50 5.12 -1.76 2.33
CA VAL A 50 5.60 -1.13 1.09
C VAL A 50 6.56 0.02 1.35
N ARG A 51 6.26 0.89 2.33
CA ARG A 51 6.99 2.14 2.58
C ARG A 51 8.18 1.95 3.51
N HIS A 52 8.15 0.89 4.31
CA HIS A 52 9.18 0.55 5.27
C HIS A 52 9.49 -0.96 5.21
N PRO A 53 10.02 -1.46 4.07
CA PRO A 53 10.45 -2.85 4.00
C PRO A 53 11.52 -3.08 5.08
N ALA A 54 11.44 -4.22 5.76
CA ALA A 54 12.46 -4.57 6.75
C ALA A 54 13.85 -4.54 6.09
N PRO A 55 14.90 -4.10 6.81
CA PRO A 55 16.26 -4.20 6.29
C PRO A 55 16.51 -5.66 5.90
N GLY A 56 17.02 -5.85 4.69
CA GLY A 56 17.41 -7.18 4.22
C GLY A 56 18.51 -7.77 5.11
N PRO A 57 18.79 -9.08 4.99
CA PRO A 57 19.87 -9.74 5.74
C PRO A 57 21.27 -9.13 5.50
N ASP A 58 21.41 -8.24 4.51
CA ASP A 58 22.68 -7.59 4.12
C ASP A 58 22.81 -6.14 4.65
N SER A 59 22.03 -5.76 5.66
CA SER A 59 22.17 -4.45 6.33
C SER A 59 22.91 -4.61 7.67
N ASP A 60 24.22 -4.85 7.60
CA ASP A 60 25.21 -4.69 8.69
C ASP A 60 26.46 -4.01 8.13
#